data_AF-A0A965RVC5-F1
#
_entry.id   AF-A0A965RVC5-F1
#
_cell.length_a   1.000
_cell.length_b   1.000
_cell.length_c   1.000
_cell.angle_alpha   90.00
_cell.angle_beta   90.00
_cell.angle_gamma   90.00
#
_symmetry.space_group_name_H-M   'P 1'
#
loop_
_entity.id
_entity.type
_entity.pdbx_description
1 polymer ?
#
loop_
_entity_poly.entity_id
_entity_poly.type
_entity_poly.pdbx_seq_one_letter_code
_entity_poly.pdbx_strand_id
1 'polypeptide(L)'
;MQQIPNNLSDFHAISLEEMDRVKLMNRMDTKFAFSLDQLNEFLVILKDEYDVLEVENTRAPHYESLYFDDEQFSFFKDHHNGKTDRFKVRIRKYVESNLFFLEIKHRFKGRTDKKRIPTEMFQMVLNQTHKEFLAKQLNDEKALVPKCGIHFNASHLFTER
;
A
#
# COMPACT_ATOMS: atom_id res chain seq x y z
N MET A 1 -19.89 9.32 -1.20
CA MET A 1 -18.63 8.84 -1.81
C MET A 1 -18.32 9.74 -3.00
N GLN A 2 -17.18 10.41 -3.00
CA GLN A 2 -16.77 11.25 -4.15
C GLN A 2 -16.36 10.31 -5.30
N GLN A 3 -16.97 10.48 -6.46
CA GLN A 3 -16.66 9.71 -7.66
C GLN A 3 -15.25 10.08 -8.15
N ILE A 4 -14.42 9.07 -8.36
CA ILE A 4 -13.10 9.19 -8.97
C ILE A 4 -13.31 9.55 -10.45
N PRO A 5 -12.48 10.44 -11.03
CA PRO A 5 -12.81 11.07 -12.29
C PRO A 5 -12.76 10.12 -13.50
N ASN A 6 -13.69 10.37 -14.42
CA ASN A 6 -14.14 9.55 -15.55
C ASN A 6 -13.16 9.42 -16.75
N ASN A 7 -11.88 9.76 -16.59
CA ASN A 7 -10.95 9.85 -17.74
C ASN A 7 -9.87 8.77 -17.72
N LEU A 8 -9.87 7.88 -16.71
CA LEU A 8 -8.96 6.74 -16.68
C LEU A 8 -9.20 5.78 -17.84
N SER A 9 -10.40 5.78 -18.44
CA SER A 9 -10.75 5.03 -19.66
C SER A 9 -9.90 5.41 -20.87
N ASP A 10 -9.36 6.63 -20.89
CA ASP A 10 -8.63 7.17 -22.04
C ASP A 10 -7.17 6.70 -22.08
N PHE A 11 -6.69 6.12 -20.98
CA PHE A 11 -5.36 5.51 -20.90
C PHE A 11 -5.38 4.14 -21.57
N HIS A 12 -4.26 3.77 -22.18
CA HIS A 12 -4.01 2.38 -22.54
C HIS A 12 -3.84 1.54 -21.26
N ALA A 13 -4.48 0.37 -21.20
CA ALA A 13 -4.51 -0.47 -20.02
C ALA A 13 -3.46 -1.58 -20.11
N ILE A 14 -2.83 -1.88 -18.98
CA ILE A 14 -1.90 -2.99 -18.81
C ILE A 14 -2.33 -3.89 -17.65
N SER A 15 -2.01 -5.18 -17.76
CA SER A 15 -2.28 -6.18 -16.72
C SER A 15 -1.16 -6.30 -15.68
N LEU A 16 -1.40 -7.08 -14.63
CA LEU A 16 -0.36 -7.40 -13.64
C LEU A 16 0.78 -8.23 -14.24
N GLU A 17 0.49 -9.10 -15.21
CA GLU A 17 1.50 -9.89 -15.92
C GLU A 17 2.42 -9.01 -16.77
N GLU A 18 1.88 -7.95 -17.37
CA GLU A 18 2.65 -6.97 -18.13
C GLU A 18 3.54 -6.11 -17.21
N MET A 19 3.08 -5.86 -15.98
CA MET A 19 3.84 -5.18 -14.94
C MET A 19 5.04 -5.96 -14.38
N ASP A 20 5.13 -7.28 -14.57
CA ASP A 20 6.20 -8.10 -13.96
C ASP A 20 7.61 -7.69 -14.42
N ARG A 21 7.70 -6.90 -15.50
CA ARG A 21 8.93 -6.26 -16.00
C ARG A 21 9.45 -5.15 -15.06
N VAL A 22 8.60 -4.57 -14.21
CA VAL A 22 8.90 -3.40 -13.37
C VAL A 22 8.78 -3.75 -11.88
N LYS A 23 9.76 -4.49 -11.35
CA LYS A 23 9.80 -4.85 -9.92
C LYS A 23 10.15 -3.65 -9.03
N LEU A 24 9.13 -2.99 -8.49
CA LEU A 24 9.23 -1.81 -7.59
C LEU A 24 9.72 -2.12 -6.15
N MET A 25 10.67 -3.05 -5.99
CA MET A 25 11.12 -3.52 -4.68
C MET A 25 12.13 -2.58 -3.99
N ASN A 26 12.81 -1.71 -4.75
CA ASN A 26 13.73 -0.69 -4.22
C ASN A 26 13.53 0.63 -4.98
N ARG A 27 13.00 1.66 -4.31
CA ARG A 27 12.58 2.92 -4.96
C ARG A 27 12.68 4.12 -4.04
N MET A 28 12.74 5.32 -4.63
CA MET A 28 12.56 6.60 -3.94
C MET A 28 11.14 7.10 -4.21
N ASP A 29 10.40 7.48 -3.15
CA ASP A 29 9.02 7.98 -3.29
C ASP A 29 8.97 9.48 -2.94
N THR A 30 8.40 10.30 -3.83
CA THR A 30 7.95 11.67 -3.52
C THR A 30 6.42 11.69 -3.48
N LYS A 31 5.82 12.44 -2.55
CA LYS A 31 4.36 12.49 -2.37
C LYS A 31 3.89 13.93 -2.48
N PHE A 32 2.79 14.12 -3.20
CA PHE A 32 2.14 15.41 -3.40
C PHE A 32 0.68 15.31 -2.93
N ALA A 33 0.13 16.43 -2.50
CA ALA A 33 -1.30 16.59 -2.25
C ALA A 33 -1.83 17.66 -3.19
N PHE A 34 -2.98 17.39 -3.81
CA PHE A 34 -3.61 18.26 -4.80
C PHE A 34 -5.14 18.06 -4.75
N SER A 35 -5.89 19.01 -5.31
CA SER A 35 -7.35 18.93 -5.40
C SER A 35 -7.78 17.93 -6.49
N LEU A 36 -9.07 17.59 -6.49
CA LEU A 36 -9.66 16.75 -7.53
C LEU A 36 -9.57 17.41 -8.92
N ASP A 37 -9.72 18.73 -9.00
CA ASP A 37 -9.62 19.47 -10.26
C ASP A 37 -8.21 19.40 -10.84
N GLN A 38 -7.19 19.57 -9.99
CA GLN A 38 -5.78 19.41 -10.41
C GLN A 38 -5.49 17.98 -10.87
N LEU A 39 -6.06 16.96 -10.21
CA LEU A 39 -5.93 15.58 -10.67
C LEU A 39 -6.47 15.40 -12.09
N ASN A 40 -7.63 15.99 -12.40
CA ASN A 40 -8.23 15.91 -13.74
C ASN A 40 -7.32 16.53 -14.80
N GLU A 41 -6.75 17.70 -14.51
CA GLU A 41 -5.79 18.36 -15.39
C GLU A 41 -4.55 17.49 -15.62
N PHE A 42 -4.00 16.88 -14.57
CA PHE A 42 -2.85 15.98 -14.69
C PHE A 42 -3.16 14.73 -15.51
N LEU A 43 -4.31 14.09 -15.31
CA LEU A 43 -4.68 12.89 -16.05
C LEU A 43 -4.77 13.14 -17.57
N VAL A 44 -5.27 14.30 -18.00
CA VAL A 44 -5.31 14.67 -19.43
C VAL A 44 -3.91 14.78 -20.03
N ILE A 45 -2.94 15.27 -19.27
CA ILE A 45 -1.55 15.44 -19.72
C ILE A 45 -0.80 14.10 -19.72
N LEU A 46 -1.09 13.22 -18.76
CA LEU A 46 -0.35 11.97 -18.56
C LEU A 46 -0.80 10.83 -19.48
N LYS A 47 -2.01 10.88 -20.03
CA LYS A 47 -2.61 9.76 -20.78
C LYS A 47 -1.81 9.27 -21.99
N ASP A 48 -1.06 10.16 -22.62
CA ASP A 48 -0.29 9.83 -23.84
C ASP A 48 1.12 9.33 -23.51
N GLU A 49 1.53 9.38 -22.24
CA GLU A 49 2.91 9.08 -21.77
C GLU A 49 2.95 7.91 -20.78
N TYR A 50 1.80 7.51 -20.23
CA TYR A 50 1.67 6.48 -19.22
C TYR A 50 0.53 5.52 -19.57
N ASP A 51 0.72 4.25 -19.21
CA ASP A 51 -0.30 3.22 -19.16
C ASP A 51 -0.95 3.17 -17.77
N VAL A 52 -2.21 2.71 -17.70
CA VAL A 52 -2.91 2.47 -16.45
C VAL A 52 -3.00 0.99 -16.14
N LEU A 53 -2.70 0.61 -14.90
CA LEU A 53 -2.94 -0.76 -14.45
C LEU A 53 -4.44 -1.03 -14.32
N GLU A 54 -4.88 -2.11 -14.94
CA GLU A 54 -6.22 -2.66 -14.80
C GLU A 54 -6.16 -4.03 -14.11
N VAL A 55 -6.94 -4.19 -13.04
CA VAL A 55 -7.05 -5.45 -12.26
C VAL A 55 -8.52 -5.79 -12.16
N GLU A 56 -8.94 -7.00 -12.53
CA GLU A 56 -10.35 -7.42 -12.45
C GLU A 56 -11.32 -6.39 -13.08
N ASN A 57 -10.95 -5.83 -14.24
CA ASN A 57 -11.67 -4.78 -14.97
C ASN A 57 -11.84 -3.43 -14.21
N THR A 58 -11.01 -3.16 -13.20
CA THR A 58 -10.96 -1.85 -12.53
C THR A 58 -9.60 -1.16 -12.70
N ARG A 59 -9.64 0.13 -13.04
CA ARG A 59 -8.48 1.03 -13.12
C ARG A 59 -8.28 1.86 -11.86
N ALA A 60 -9.17 1.71 -10.88
CA ALA A 60 -9.10 2.38 -9.58
C ALA A 60 -9.43 1.38 -8.45
N PRO A 61 -8.63 0.30 -8.30
CA PRO A 61 -8.89 -0.75 -7.33
C PRO A 61 -8.99 -0.22 -5.90
N HIS A 62 -9.85 -0.87 -5.12
CA HIS A 62 -10.12 -0.52 -3.74
C HIS A 62 -9.19 -1.29 -2.80
N TYR A 63 -8.68 -0.56 -1.81
CA TYR A 63 -7.83 -1.11 -0.77
C TYR A 63 -8.41 -0.80 0.59
N GLU A 64 -8.43 -1.80 1.45
CA GLU A 64 -8.72 -1.65 2.86
C GLU A 64 -7.49 -2.08 3.65
N SER A 65 -7.16 -1.39 4.73
CA SER A 65 -6.01 -1.72 5.57
C SER A 65 -6.35 -1.55 7.04
N LEU A 66 -5.96 -2.54 7.84
CA LEU A 66 -6.03 -2.51 9.29
C LEU A 66 -4.59 -2.43 9.84
N TYR A 67 -4.24 -1.30 10.44
CA TYR A 67 -2.92 -1.06 11.03
C TYR A 67 -2.83 -1.59 12.44
N PHE A 68 -1.65 -2.13 12.77
CA PHE A 68 -1.32 -2.67 14.08
C PHE A 68 -0.19 -1.83 14.70
N ASP A 69 -0.28 -1.63 16.00
CA ASP A 69 0.73 -0.98 16.83
C ASP A 69 0.69 -1.58 18.24
N ASP A 70 1.66 -1.27 19.07
CA ASP A 70 1.57 -1.60 20.49
C ASP A 70 0.63 -0.65 21.23
N GLU A 71 0.34 -0.97 22.50
CA GLU A 71 -0.52 -0.12 23.34
C GLU A 71 0.03 1.29 23.56
N GLN A 72 1.33 1.48 23.36
CA GLN A 72 2.00 2.75 23.51
C GLN A 72 2.09 3.53 22.19
N PHE A 73 1.54 3.02 21.08
CA PHE A 73 1.64 3.61 19.75
C PHE A 73 3.10 3.88 19.32
N SER A 74 4.01 2.95 19.60
CA SER A 74 5.44 3.15 19.33
C SER A 74 5.73 3.34 17.83
N PHE A 75 5.08 2.59 16.94
CA PHE A 75 5.30 2.72 15.50
C PHE A 75 4.79 4.05 14.96
N PHE A 76 3.63 4.50 15.45
CA PHE A 76 3.11 5.82 15.14
C PHE A 76 4.06 6.93 15.62
N LYS A 77 4.51 6.88 16.87
CA LYS A 77 5.43 7.87 17.46
C LYS A 77 6.75 7.92 16.71
N ASP A 78 7.33 6.77 16.38
CA ASP A 78 8.56 6.68 15.62
C ASP A 78 8.42 7.28 14.21
N HIS A 79 7.26 7.06 13.58
CA HIS A 79 6.96 7.68 12.29
C HIS A 79 6.81 9.20 12.39
N HIS A 80 6.04 9.68 13.37
CA HIS A 80 5.76 11.10 13.59
C HIS A 80 7.04 11.87 13.94
N ASN A 81 7.89 11.29 14.79
CA ASN A 81 9.17 11.86 15.19
C ASN A 81 10.28 11.71 14.13
N GLY A 82 9.96 11.16 12.95
CA GLY A 82 10.89 11.05 11.85
C GLY A 82 12.05 10.07 12.06
N LYS A 83 11.97 9.16 13.06
CA LYS A 83 13.06 8.23 13.39
C LYS A 83 13.52 7.44 12.17
N THR A 84 14.82 7.36 11.96
CA THR A 84 15.39 6.72 10.76
C THR A 84 15.19 5.21 10.72
N ASP A 85 15.07 4.58 11.89
CA ASP A 85 14.71 3.18 12.10
C ASP A 85 13.27 3.13 12.61
N ARG A 86 12.37 2.57 11.81
CA ARG A 86 10.94 2.54 12.13
C ARG A 86 10.19 1.47 11.36
N PHE A 87 9.12 0.98 11.95
CA PHE A 87 8.26 -0.06 11.38
C PHE A 87 6.84 0.44 11.13
N LYS A 88 6.14 -0.23 10.22
CA LYS A 88 4.68 -0.17 10.06
C LYS A 88 4.15 -1.58 9.79
N VAL A 89 3.12 -1.99 10.53
CA VAL A 89 2.47 -3.30 10.37
C VAL A 89 1.01 -3.11 10.01
N ARG A 90 0.51 -3.88 9.05
CA ARG A 90 -0.90 -3.86 8.66
C ARG A 90 -1.34 -5.17 8.02
N ILE A 91 -2.63 -5.49 8.14
CA ILE A 91 -3.28 -6.38 7.19
C ILE A 91 -3.89 -5.50 6.10
N ARG A 92 -3.72 -5.89 4.82
CA ARG A 92 -4.31 -5.20 3.67
C ARG A 92 -5.16 -6.15 2.86
N LYS A 93 -6.39 -5.73 2.56
CA LYS A 93 -7.28 -6.35 1.59
C LYS A 93 -7.14 -5.66 0.23
N TYR A 94 -6.97 -6.46 -0.80
CA TYR A 94 -7.12 -6.09 -2.20
C TYR A 94 -8.54 -6.49 -2.56
N VAL A 95 -9.45 -5.51 -2.66
CA VAL A 95 -10.90 -5.77 -2.60
C VAL A 95 -11.37 -6.58 -3.79
N GLU A 96 -10.94 -6.23 -5.00
CA GLU A 96 -11.39 -6.87 -6.23
C GLU A 96 -10.90 -8.31 -6.36
N SER A 97 -9.65 -8.58 -6.00
CA SER A 97 -9.11 -9.94 -6.01
C SER A 97 -9.46 -10.74 -4.74
N ASN A 98 -10.14 -10.12 -3.77
CA ASN A 98 -10.43 -10.66 -2.45
C ASN A 98 -9.21 -11.31 -1.73
N LEU A 99 -8.03 -10.69 -1.89
CA LEU A 99 -6.78 -11.19 -1.28
C LEU A 99 -6.43 -10.39 -0.04
N PHE A 100 -5.94 -11.07 1.00
CA PHE A 100 -5.44 -10.43 2.21
C PHE A 100 -3.97 -10.76 2.44
N PHE A 101 -3.22 -9.76 2.88
CA PHE A 101 -1.82 -9.94 3.26
C PHE A 101 -1.53 -9.23 4.58
N LEU A 102 -0.85 -9.92 5.49
CA LEU A 102 -0.15 -9.30 6.60
C LEU A 102 1.17 -8.75 6.07
N GLU A 103 1.34 -7.43 6.13
CA GLU A 103 2.49 -6.70 5.61
C GLU A 103 3.24 -6.00 6.75
N ILE A 104 4.57 -6.07 6.71
CA ILE A 104 5.46 -5.24 7.53
C ILE A 104 6.41 -4.46 6.64
N LYS A 105 6.54 -3.17 6.94
CA LYS A 105 7.47 -2.24 6.28
C LYS A 105 8.49 -1.76 7.30
N HIS A 106 9.76 -2.10 7.10
CA HIS A 106 10.89 -1.58 7.86
C HIS A 106 11.55 -0.47 7.07
N ARG A 107 11.74 0.70 7.67
CA ARG A 107 12.56 1.76 7.09
C ARG A 107 13.77 1.98 7.99
N PHE A 108 14.96 1.84 7.42
CA PHE A 108 16.23 2.04 8.10
C PHE A 108 17.16 2.89 7.23
N LYS A 109 17.63 4.02 7.75
CA LYS A 109 18.59 4.93 7.08
C LYS A 109 18.24 5.22 5.62
N GLY A 110 16.96 5.52 5.36
CA GLY A 110 16.45 5.87 4.02
C GLY A 110 16.06 4.68 3.14
N ARG A 111 16.52 3.46 3.45
CA ARG A 111 16.10 2.24 2.74
C ARG A 111 14.82 1.67 3.33
N THR A 112 14.05 1.00 2.49
CA THR A 112 12.78 0.36 2.86
C THR A 112 12.83 -1.11 2.50
N ASP A 113 12.62 -1.99 3.48
CA ASP A 113 12.35 -3.42 3.27
C ASP A 113 10.87 -3.69 3.54
N LYS A 114 10.18 -4.37 2.62
CA LYS A 114 8.77 -4.73 2.74
C LYS A 114 8.64 -6.24 2.60
N LYS A 115 8.05 -6.87 3.61
CA LYS A 115 7.74 -8.30 3.61
C LYS A 115 6.26 -8.50 3.88
N ARG A 116 5.72 -9.60 3.36
CA ARG A 116 4.33 -9.97 3.54
C ARG A 116 4.13 -11.48 3.54
N ILE A 117 3.06 -11.92 4.19
CA ILE A 117 2.53 -13.28 4.10
C ILE A 117 1.02 -13.21 3.80
N PRO A 118 0.46 -14.19 3.08
CA PRO A 118 -0.97 -14.26 2.85
C PRO A 118 -1.72 -14.47 4.18
N THR A 119 -2.96 -13.97 4.24
CA THR A 119 -3.92 -14.26 5.30
C THR A 119 -5.32 -14.39 4.71
N GLU A 120 -6.28 -14.86 5.50
CA GLU A 120 -7.63 -15.15 4.99
C GLU A 120 -8.58 -13.97 5.14
N MET A 121 -8.37 -13.12 6.15
CA MET A 121 -9.26 -12.01 6.48
C MET A 121 -8.55 -11.00 7.40
N PHE A 122 -9.25 -9.90 7.73
CA PHE A 122 -8.83 -9.05 8.83
C PHE A 122 -8.92 -9.82 10.15
N GLN A 123 -7.80 -9.85 10.90
CA GLN A 123 -7.75 -10.47 12.21
C GLN A 123 -7.63 -9.41 13.29
N MET A 124 -8.49 -9.48 14.30
CA MET A 124 -8.37 -8.61 15.49
C MET A 124 -7.30 -9.12 16.46
N VAL A 125 -7.01 -10.42 16.41
CA VAL A 125 -5.99 -11.08 17.20
C VAL A 125 -5.09 -11.86 16.26
N LEU A 126 -3.79 -11.56 16.28
CA LEU A 126 -2.81 -12.24 15.43
C LEU A 126 -2.58 -13.67 15.93
N ASN A 127 -2.73 -14.65 15.03
CA ASN A 127 -2.40 -16.05 15.30
C ASN A 127 -0.89 -16.29 15.47
N GLN A 128 -0.51 -17.53 15.80
CA GLN A 128 0.90 -17.88 16.05
C GLN A 128 1.79 -17.65 14.83
N THR A 129 1.37 -18.06 13.64
CA THR A 129 2.11 -17.85 12.38
C THR A 129 2.38 -16.36 12.12
N HIS A 130 1.38 -15.50 12.36
CA HIS A 130 1.52 -14.06 12.22
C HIS A 130 2.52 -13.49 13.23
N LYS A 131 2.45 -13.92 14.50
CA LYS A 131 3.36 -13.48 15.55
C LYS A 131 4.81 -13.88 15.25
N GLU A 132 5.05 -15.12 14.82
CA GLU A 132 6.38 -15.61 14.44
C GLU A 132 6.97 -14.83 13.25
N PHE A 133 6.15 -14.59 12.23
CA PHE A 133 6.54 -13.79 11.08
C PHE A 133 6.97 -12.37 11.49
N LEU A 134 6.20 -11.71 12.36
CA LEU A 134 6.48 -10.35 12.82
C LEU A 134 7.66 -10.30 13.79
N ALA A 135 7.77 -11.24 14.74
CA ALA A 135 8.88 -11.33 15.67
C ALA A 135 10.22 -11.46 14.94
N LYS A 136 10.25 -12.29 13.88
CA LYS A 136 11.43 -12.41 13.00
C LYS A 136 11.81 -11.11 12.28
N GLN A 137 10.84 -10.27 11.94
CA GLN A 137 11.12 -8.99 11.25
C GLN A 137 11.44 -7.85 12.21
N LEU A 138 10.85 -7.85 13.41
CA LEU A 138 11.06 -6.84 14.45
C LEU A 138 12.32 -7.12 15.28
N ASN A 139 12.82 -8.36 15.28
CA ASN A 139 13.80 -8.88 16.24
C ASN A 139 13.34 -8.64 17.69
N ASP A 140 12.03 -8.69 17.93
CA ASP A 140 11.39 -8.40 19.22
C ASP A 140 10.00 -9.04 19.25
N GLU A 141 9.54 -9.47 20.43
CA GLU A 141 8.19 -9.96 20.65
C GLU A 141 7.30 -8.82 21.16
N LYS A 142 6.82 -8.00 20.23
CA LYS A 142 5.86 -6.93 20.54
C LYS A 142 4.42 -7.44 20.57
N ALA A 143 3.68 -7.08 21.61
CA ALA A 143 2.23 -7.26 21.67
C ALA A 143 1.54 -6.21 20.78
N LEU A 144 1.29 -6.58 19.52
CA LEU A 144 0.63 -5.72 18.55
C LEU A 144 -0.87 -5.95 18.52
N VAL A 145 -1.62 -4.85 18.54
CA VAL A 145 -3.09 -4.84 18.49
C VAL A 145 -3.58 -3.94 17.34
N PRO A 146 -4.78 -4.18 16.79
CA PRO A 146 -5.34 -3.30 15.77
C PRO A 146 -5.59 -1.90 16.34
N LYS A 147 -5.20 -0.86 15.59
CA LYS A 147 -5.36 0.54 16.00
C LYS A 147 -6.15 1.40 15.01
N CYS A 148 -6.02 1.19 13.70
CA CYS A 148 -6.63 2.08 12.70
C CYS A 148 -7.01 1.37 11.40
N GLY A 149 -8.26 1.53 10.97
CA GLY A 149 -8.75 1.11 9.66
C GLY A 149 -8.71 2.26 8.65
N ILE A 150 -8.24 1.99 7.43
CA ILE A 150 -8.20 2.96 6.32
C ILE A 150 -8.69 2.28 5.05
N HIS A 151 -9.51 2.98 4.27
CA HIS A 151 -9.92 2.58 2.94
C HIS A 151 -9.64 3.69 1.93
N PHE A 152 -9.22 3.32 0.72
CA PHE A 152 -8.96 4.25 -0.38
C PHE A 152 -8.94 3.51 -1.71
N ASN A 153 -9.09 4.25 -2.79
CA ASN A 153 -8.88 3.76 -4.15
C ASN A 153 -7.52 4.27 -4.64
N ALA A 154 -6.81 3.45 -5.42
CA ALA A 154 -5.55 3.88 -6.04
C ALA A 154 -5.41 3.37 -7.47
N SER A 155 -5.33 4.31 -8.40
CA SER A 155 -4.88 4.05 -9.76
C SER A 155 -3.36 4.10 -9.81
N HIS A 156 -2.79 3.22 -10.62
CA HIS A 156 -1.34 3.15 -10.80
C HIS A 156 -1.04 3.40 -12.28
N LEU A 157 -0.25 4.44 -12.53
CA LEU A 157 0.22 4.81 -13.87
C LEU A 157 1.68 4.38 -14.03
N PHE A 158 1.99 3.75 -15.16
CA PHE A 158 3.31 3.20 -15.47
C PHE A 158 3.79 3.71 -16.82
N THR A 159 5.10 3.77 -16.99
CA THR A 159 5.73 4.12 -18.28
C THR A 159 7.01 3.29 -18.39
N GLU A 160 7.38 2.88 -19.61
CA GLU A 160 8.55 2.04 -19.87
C GLU A 160 9.90 2.80 -19.90
N ARG A 161 9.95 4.05 -19.41
CA ARG A 161 11.19 4.84 -19.39
C ARG A 161 12.27 4.27 -18.45
#